data_AF-A0A921AGE6-F1
#
_entry.id   AF-A0A921AGE6-F1
#
_cell.length_a   1.000
_cell.length_b   1.000
_cell.length_c   1.000
_cell.angle_alpha   90.00
_cell.angle_beta   90.00
_cell.angle_gamma   90.00
#
_symmetry.space_group_name_H-M   'P 1'
#
loop_
_entity.id
_entity.type
_entity.pdbx_description
1 polymer ?
#
loop_
_entity_poly.entity_id
_entity_poly.type
_entity_poly.pdbx_seq_one_letter_code
_entity_poly.pdbx_strand_id
1 'polypeptide(L)'
;MTLFAGKTIKGDGRGKILGFPTINLTINSKQDTSELQNNAGVFIVELSLRNKNLKGLLHLGSRPTFNETEFRIEIFVLETLSNISTDTSNILDNIKTNTDINFNIMHKIREVIKFDSSKKLAEQITKDVQTAEKFYSQKSS
;
A
#
# COMPACT_ATOMS: atom_id res chain seq x y z
N MET A 1 -13.70 9.02 5.32
CA MET A 1 -12.65 8.03 5.67
C MET A 1 -13.36 6.69 5.75
N THR A 2 -13.05 5.77 4.83
CA THR A 2 -13.68 4.44 4.78
C THR A 2 -12.71 3.42 5.37
N LEU A 3 -13.20 2.62 6.33
CA LEU A 3 -12.42 1.59 7.01
C LEU A 3 -12.57 0.25 6.28
N PHE A 4 -11.44 -0.37 5.97
CA PHE A 4 -11.38 -1.69 5.37
C PHE A 4 -10.60 -2.64 6.27
N ALA A 5 -10.99 -3.91 6.27
CA ALA A 5 -10.33 -4.98 7.00
C ALA A 5 -9.84 -6.07 6.03
N GLY A 6 -8.56 -6.39 6.11
CA GLY A 6 -7.93 -7.41 5.29
C GLY A 6 -7.04 -8.33 6.10
N LYS A 7 -6.67 -9.46 5.50
CA LYS A 7 -5.69 -10.39 6.05
C LYS A 7 -4.43 -10.39 5.21
N THR A 8 -3.30 -10.45 5.88
CA THR A 8 -1.98 -10.53 5.24
C THR A 8 -1.82 -11.86 4.51
N ILE A 9 -1.32 -11.79 3.29
CA ILE A 9 -1.02 -12.96 2.46
C ILE A 9 0.46 -12.94 2.09
N LYS A 10 0.99 -14.10 1.69
CA LYS A 10 2.34 -14.18 1.16
C LYS A 10 2.36 -13.51 -0.20
N GLY A 11 3.19 -12.48 -0.36
CA GLY A 11 3.47 -11.86 -1.65
C GLY A 11 4.67 -12.50 -2.34
N ASP A 12 4.92 -12.04 -3.57
CA ASP A 12 6.04 -12.51 -4.39
C ASP A 12 7.40 -11.92 -3.98
N GLY A 13 7.46 -11.10 -2.93
CA GLY A 13 8.68 -10.45 -2.44
C GLY A 13 9.29 -9.40 -3.38
N ARG A 14 8.67 -9.11 -4.52
CA ARG A 14 9.22 -8.23 -5.56
C ARG A 14 9.40 -6.78 -5.11
N GLY A 15 8.51 -6.29 -4.25
CA GLY A 15 8.64 -4.95 -3.66
C GLY A 15 9.96 -4.79 -2.92
N LYS A 16 10.39 -5.83 -2.17
CA LYS A 16 11.66 -5.85 -1.44
C LYS A 16 12.87 -5.72 -2.38
N ILE A 17 12.82 -6.37 -3.55
CA ILE A 17 13.86 -6.28 -4.58
C ILE A 17 13.99 -4.85 -5.14
N LEU A 18 12.88 -4.13 -5.24
CA LEU A 18 12.84 -2.76 -5.75
C LEU A 18 13.09 -1.69 -4.67
N GLY A 19 13.33 -2.07 -3.42
CA GLY A 19 13.48 -1.15 -2.30
C GLY A 19 12.16 -0.62 -1.72
N PHE A 20 11.02 -1.20 -2.12
CA PHE A 20 9.67 -0.82 -1.68
C PHE A 20 8.93 -2.04 -1.11
N PRO A 21 9.31 -2.53 0.08
CA PRO A 21 8.70 -3.74 0.63
C PRO A 21 7.23 -3.47 1.00
N THR A 22 6.32 -4.37 0.60
CA THR A 22 4.86 -4.18 0.71
C THR A 22 4.18 -5.25 1.56
N ILE A 23 3.11 -4.85 2.26
CA ILE A 23 2.13 -5.76 2.86
C ILE A 23 1.14 -6.16 1.77
N ASN A 24 1.04 -7.46 1.50
CA ASN A 24 0.04 -7.97 0.57
C ASN A 24 -1.20 -8.39 1.36
N LEU A 25 -2.40 -7.99 0.89
CA LEU A 25 -3.66 -8.22 1.58
C LEU A 25 -4.66 -8.98 0.72
N THR A 26 -5.53 -9.74 1.40
CA THR A 26 -6.82 -10.21 0.86
C THR A 26 -7.97 -9.62 1.69
N ILE A 27 -9.10 -9.36 1.04
CA ILE A 27 -10.31 -8.83 1.67
C ILE A 27 -11.37 -9.93 1.66
N ASN A 28 -11.91 -10.25 2.83
CA ASN A 28 -12.87 -11.37 2.96
C ASN A 28 -14.31 -10.95 2.61
N SER A 29 -14.63 -9.65 2.71
CA SER A 29 -15.95 -9.12 2.35
C SER A 29 -16.08 -9.00 0.83
N LYS A 30 -17.07 -9.66 0.24
CA LYS A 30 -17.38 -9.55 -1.20
C LYS A 30 -17.79 -8.13 -1.59
N GLN A 31 -18.49 -7.42 -0.68
CA GLN A 31 -18.94 -6.06 -0.90
C GLN A 31 -17.74 -5.11 -0.98
N ASP A 32 -16.87 -5.16 0.03
CA ASP A 32 -15.65 -4.36 0.10
C ASP A 32 -14.74 -4.67 -1.09
N THR A 33 -14.62 -5.95 -1.47
CA THR A 33 -13.86 -6.36 -2.64
C THR A 33 -14.37 -5.70 -3.92
N SER A 34 -15.69 -5.66 -4.10
CA SER A 34 -16.31 -5.04 -5.29
C SER A 34 -16.14 -3.52 -5.29
N GLU A 35 -16.31 -2.87 -4.14
CA GLU A 35 -16.08 -1.42 -3.98
C GLU A 35 -14.64 -1.06 -4.31
N LEU A 36 -13.69 -1.81 -3.76
CA LEU A 36 -12.28 -1.64 -4.04
C LEU A 36 -12.02 -1.86 -5.54
N GLN A 37 -12.44 -2.99 -6.12
CA GLN A 37 -12.22 -3.31 -7.54
C GLN A 37 -12.72 -2.24 -8.52
N ASN A 38 -13.85 -1.60 -8.22
CA ASN A 38 -14.39 -0.53 -9.05
C ASN A 38 -13.59 0.78 -8.97
N ASN A 39 -12.66 0.89 -8.02
CA ASN A 39 -11.85 2.09 -7.79
C ASN A 39 -10.35 1.78 -7.78
N ALA A 40 -9.86 1.15 -8.86
CA ALA A 40 -8.43 0.93 -9.08
C ALA A 40 -7.62 2.22 -8.94
N GLY A 41 -6.42 2.14 -8.34
CA GLY A 41 -5.54 3.29 -8.21
C GLY A 41 -4.48 3.14 -7.13
N VAL A 42 -3.77 4.25 -6.89
CA VAL A 42 -2.85 4.41 -5.77
C VAL A 42 -3.43 5.43 -4.80
N PHE A 43 -3.44 5.08 -3.52
CA PHE A 43 -4.09 5.84 -2.46
C PHE A 43 -3.15 6.07 -1.28
N ILE A 44 -3.31 7.21 -0.60
CA ILE A 44 -2.78 7.43 0.74
C ILE A 44 -3.67 6.66 1.72
N VAL A 45 -3.05 5.86 2.58
CA VAL A 45 -3.74 5.08 3.60
C VAL A 45 -3.12 5.25 4.98
N GLU A 46 -3.94 5.06 6.00
CA GLU A 46 -3.51 4.88 7.38
C GLU A 46 -3.87 3.47 7.81
N LEU A 47 -2.95 2.76 8.44
CA LEU A 47 -3.17 1.40 8.91
C LEU A 47 -2.72 1.23 10.35
N SER A 48 -3.43 0.38 11.09
CA SER A 48 -3.06 0.03 12.46
C SER A 48 -2.45 -1.36 12.49
N LEU A 49 -1.20 -1.46 12.97
CA LEU A 49 -0.48 -2.72 13.12
C LEU A 49 0.22 -2.76 14.48
N ARG A 50 -0.08 -3.76 15.30
CA ARG A 50 0.55 -3.96 16.64
C ARG A 50 0.54 -2.68 17.49
N ASN A 51 -0.61 -2.01 17.55
CA ASN A 51 -0.81 -0.73 18.26
C ASN A 51 0.00 0.46 17.73
N LYS A 52 0.61 0.34 16.55
CA LYS A 52 1.23 1.45 15.83
C LYS A 52 0.30 1.94 14.73
N ASN A 53 0.12 3.25 14.64
CA ASN A 53 -0.52 3.89 13.50
C ASN A 53 0.57 4.18 12.47
N LEU A 54 0.44 3.53 11.32
CA LEU A 54 1.35 3.65 10.20
C LEU A 54 0.64 4.40 9.08
N LYS A 55 1.42 5.04 8.23
CA LYS A 55 0.95 5.66 6.99
C LYS A 55 1.58 4.91 5.83
N GLY A 56 0.85 4.84 4.72
CA GLY A 56 1.27 4.06 3.58
C GLY A 56 0.69 4.53 2.27
N LEU A 57 1.18 3.92 1.20
CA LEU A 57 0.59 3.95 -0.13
C LEU A 57 -0.08 2.60 -0.39
N LEU A 58 -1.38 2.61 -0.65
CA LEU A 58 -2.12 1.46 -1.11
C LEU A 58 -2.11 1.44 -2.64
N HIS A 59 -1.56 0.39 -3.23
CA HIS A 59 -1.82 0.00 -4.60
C HIS A 59 -3.04 -0.91 -4.63
N LEU A 60 -4.00 -0.56 -5.48
CA LEU A 60 -5.22 -1.30 -5.68
C LEU A 60 -5.42 -1.49 -7.19
N GLY A 61 -5.36 -2.73 -7.65
CA GLY A 61 -5.57 -3.06 -9.06
C GLY A 61 -4.67 -4.18 -9.55
N SER A 62 -4.85 -4.55 -10.81
CA SER A 62 -3.95 -5.47 -11.51
C SER A 62 -2.62 -4.77 -11.83
N ARG A 63 -1.54 -5.54 -11.96
CA ARG A 63 -0.22 -5.04 -12.37
C ARG A 63 0.00 -5.34 -13.86
N PRO A 64 -0.45 -4.48 -14.79
CA PRO A 64 -0.36 -4.74 -16.22
C PRO A 64 1.08 -4.76 -16.76
N THR A 65 2.07 -4.38 -15.94
CA THR A 65 3.50 -4.43 -16.26
C THR A 65 4.06 -5.85 -16.38
N PHE A 66 3.33 -6.87 -15.90
CA PHE A 66 3.79 -8.27 -15.91
C PHE A 66 2.79 -9.25 -16.53
N ASN A 67 1.82 -8.79 -17.33
CA ASN A 67 0.68 -9.59 -17.82
C ASN A 67 -0.13 -10.25 -16.69
N GLU A 68 -0.05 -9.73 -15.46
CA GLU A 68 -0.84 -10.23 -14.32
C GLU A 68 -2.23 -9.60 -14.34
N THR A 69 -3.25 -10.44 -14.50
CA THR A 69 -4.68 -10.05 -14.47
C THR A 69 -5.26 -10.08 -13.06
N GLU A 70 -4.54 -10.66 -12.10
CA GLU A 70 -4.99 -10.75 -10.72
C GLU A 70 -5.00 -9.37 -10.07
N PHE A 71 -6.13 -9.05 -9.45
CA PHE A 71 -6.29 -7.85 -8.66
C PHE A 71 -5.46 -7.95 -7.37
N ARG A 72 -4.62 -6.96 -7.10
CA ARG A 72 -3.74 -6.91 -5.93
C ARG A 72 -4.10 -5.74 -5.02
N ILE A 73 -3.97 -5.99 -3.72
CA ILE A 73 -4.10 -4.99 -2.66
C ILE A 73 -2.78 -5.01 -1.89
N GLU A 74 -1.99 -3.96 -2.07
CA GLU A 74 -0.63 -3.90 -1.54
C GLU A 74 -0.42 -2.57 -0.83
N ILE A 75 0.04 -2.61 0.42
CA ILE A 75 0.36 -1.40 1.19
C ILE A 75 1.88 -1.29 1.30
N PHE A 76 2.44 -0.23 0.74
CA PHE A 76 3.80 0.22 1.01
C PHE A 76 3.79 1.14 2.24
N VAL A 77 4.47 0.77 3.32
CA VAL A 77 4.52 1.57 4.55
C VAL A 77 5.57 2.69 4.39
N LEU A 78 5.20 3.91 4.73
CA LEU A 78 6.05 5.09 4.66
C LEU A 78 6.69 5.36 6.03
N GLU A 79 7.95 4.96 6.20
CA GLU A 79 8.71 5.15 7.45
C GLU A 79 8.78 6.61 7.87
N THR A 80 9.10 7.48 6.93
CA THR A 80 9.27 8.93 7.13
C THR A 80 8.05 9.58 7.75
N LEU A 81 6.85 9.02 7.51
CA LEU A 81 5.59 9.54 8.01
C LEU A 81 5.04 8.76 9.22
N SER A 82 5.52 7.54 9.45
CA SER A 82 4.99 6.62 10.45
C SER A 82 5.65 6.76 11.83
N ASN A 83 6.61 7.69 12.00
CA ASN A 83 7.36 7.91 13.25
C ASN A 83 7.85 6.60 13.90
N ILE A 84 8.29 5.65 13.07
CA ILE A 84 8.81 4.37 13.53
C ILE A 84 10.35 4.41 13.53
N SER A 85 10.96 3.95 14.62
CA SER A 85 12.42 3.80 14.73
C SER A 85 12.94 2.46 14.19
N THR A 86 12.05 1.60 13.72
CA THR A 86 12.34 0.24 13.26
C THR A 86 12.22 0.19 11.74
N ASP A 87 13.21 -0.41 11.08
CA ASP A 87 13.19 -0.71 9.64
C ASP A 87 11.89 -1.43 9.26
N THR A 88 11.17 -0.90 8.27
CA THR A 88 9.92 -1.47 7.75
C THR A 88 10.13 -2.87 7.24
N SER A 89 11.31 -3.19 6.71
CA SER A 89 11.67 -4.56 6.34
C SER A 89 11.59 -5.50 7.53
N ASN A 90 12.08 -5.08 8.70
CA ASN A 90 11.94 -5.86 9.94
C ASN A 90 10.49 -5.95 10.40
N ILE A 91 9.69 -4.89 10.26
CA ILE A 91 8.26 -4.94 10.60
C ILE A 91 7.57 -5.98 9.71
N LEU A 92 7.78 -5.91 8.39
CA LEU A 92 7.19 -6.78 7.39
C LEU A 92 7.62 -8.23 7.54
N ASP A 93 8.91 -8.49 7.76
CA ASP A 93 9.45 -9.84 7.94
C ASP A 93 8.88 -10.51 9.21
N ASN A 94 8.42 -9.73 10.18
CA ASN A 94 7.78 -10.23 11.40
C ASN A 94 6.25 -10.34 11.30
N ILE A 95 5.62 -9.89 10.22
CA ILE A 95 4.17 -10.06 10.02
C ILE A 95 3.90 -11.51 9.62
N LYS A 96 3.16 -12.24 10.47
CA LYS A 96 2.70 -13.59 10.14
C LYS A 96 1.62 -13.50 9.06
N THR A 97 1.60 -14.43 8.12
CA THR A 97 0.46 -14.62 7.22
C THR A 97 -0.83 -14.80 8.03
N ASN A 98 -1.96 -14.34 7.49
CA ASN A 98 -3.28 -14.35 8.13
C ASN A 98 -3.44 -13.37 9.31
N THR A 99 -2.47 -12.47 9.53
CA THR A 99 -2.61 -11.33 10.46
C THR A 99 -3.65 -10.35 9.92
N ASP A 100 -4.58 -9.92 10.78
CA ASP A 100 -5.58 -8.91 10.46
C ASP A 100 -4.96 -7.51 10.39
N ILE A 101 -5.33 -6.77 9.35
CA ILE A 101 -4.91 -5.39 9.08
C ILE A 101 -6.15 -4.56 8.82
N ASN A 102 -6.34 -3.55 9.66
CA ASN A 102 -7.33 -2.51 9.44
C ASN A 102 -6.65 -1.30 8.83
N PHE A 103 -7.23 -0.77 7.77
CA PHE A 103 -6.71 0.42 7.10
C PHE A 103 -7.82 1.34 6.62
N ASN A 104 -7.50 2.63 6.56
CA ASN A 104 -8.37 3.69 6.12
C ASN A 104 -7.84 4.29 4.82
N ILE A 105 -8.70 4.46 3.83
CA ILE A 105 -8.38 5.24 2.63
C ILE A 105 -8.56 6.73 2.93
N MET A 106 -7.48 7.49 2.72
CA MET A 106 -7.43 8.93 2.99
C MET A 106 -7.62 9.75 1.72
N HIS A 107 -6.91 9.42 0.66
CA HIS A 107 -6.89 10.21 -0.56
C HIS A 107 -6.44 9.36 -1.76
N LYS A 108 -7.04 9.55 -2.93
CA LYS A 108 -6.58 8.93 -4.19
C LYS A 108 -5.50 9.82 -4.81
N ILE A 109 -4.31 9.26 -5.03
CA ILE A 109 -3.18 9.96 -5.67
C ILE A 109 -3.34 9.92 -7.19
N ARG A 110 -3.64 8.73 -7.74
CA ARG A 110 -3.72 8.50 -9.19
C ARG A 110 -4.39 7.17 -9.55
N GLU A 111 -4.71 7.00 -10.82
CA GLU A 111 -5.06 5.71 -11.41
C GLU A 111 -3.85 4.75 -11.50
N VAL A 112 -4.11 3.47 -11.78
CA VAL A 112 -3.08 2.47 -12.07
C VAL A 112 -2.42 2.78 -13.41
N ILE A 113 -1.09 2.75 -13.45
CA ILE A 113 -0.29 3.06 -14.65
C ILE A 113 0.59 1.85 -14.97
N LYS A 114 0.69 1.52 -16.26
CA LYS A 114 1.67 0.55 -16.76
C LYS A 114 3.01 1.24 -17.00
N PHE A 115 4.10 0.62 -16.54
CA PHE A 115 5.47 1.05 -16.76
C PHE A 115 6.25 0.05 -17.61
N ASP A 116 7.07 0.56 -18.54
CA ASP A 116 7.90 -0.28 -19.40
C ASP A 116 9.23 -0.71 -18.75
N SER A 117 9.51 -0.24 -17.53
CA SER A 117 10.73 -0.60 -16.78
C SER A 117 10.55 -0.44 -15.28
N SER A 118 11.33 -1.20 -14.51
CA SER A 118 11.44 -1.07 -13.05
C SER A 118 11.91 0.31 -12.61
N LYS A 119 12.79 0.95 -13.41
CA LYS A 119 13.26 2.33 -13.15
C LYS A 119 12.12 3.34 -13.19
N LYS A 120 11.29 3.33 -14.26
CA LYS A 120 10.12 4.22 -14.37
C LYS A 120 9.12 3.99 -13.24
N LEU A 121 8.92 2.72 -12.84
CA LEU A 121 8.07 2.37 -11.70
C LEU A 121 8.62 2.98 -10.40
N ALA A 122 9.92 2.81 -10.12
CA ALA A 122 10.56 3.37 -8.93
C ALA A 122 10.46 4.90 -8.89
N GLU A 123 10.73 5.57 -10.01
CA GLU A 123 10.58 7.03 -10.13
C GLU A 123 9.15 7.50 -9.84
N GLN A 124 8.14 6.74 -10.28
CA GLN A 124 6.75 7.08 -9.99
C GLN A 124 6.40 6.84 -8.51
N ILE A 125 6.87 5.74 -7.91
CA ILE A 125 6.66 5.49 -6.48
C ILE A 125 7.26 6.63 -5.65
N THR A 126 8.46 7.13 -5.99
CA THR A 126 9.05 8.29 -5.32
C THR A 126 8.17 9.53 -5.40
N LYS A 127 7.53 9.80 -6.54
CA LYS A 127 6.56 10.92 -6.68
C LYS A 127 5.30 10.70 -5.83
N ASP A 128 4.82 9.46 -5.76
CA ASP A 128 3.66 9.09 -4.94
C ASP A 128 3.98 9.30 -3.44
N VAL A 129 5.20 8.97 -2.99
CA VAL A 129 5.70 9.24 -1.62
C VAL A 129 5.71 10.74 -1.34
N GLN A 130 6.31 11.55 -2.22
CA GLN A 130 6.36 13.01 -2.08
C GLN A 130 4.95 13.63 -2.02
N THR A 131 3.98 13.04 -2.74
CA THR A 131 2.59 13.48 -2.69
C THR A 131 1.97 13.18 -1.32
N ALA A 132 2.23 12.01 -0.76
CA ALA A 132 1.80 11.67 0.59
C ALA A 132 2.41 12.58 1.65
N GLU A 133 3.71 12.89 1.54
CA GLU A 133 4.37 13.83 2.46
C GLU A 133 3.72 15.21 2.43
N LYS A 134 3.48 15.77 1.24
CA LYS A 134 2.77 17.05 1.08
C LYS A 134 1.37 17.02 1.67
N PHE A 135 0.62 15.93 1.45
CA PHE A 135 -0.73 15.76 1.99
C PHE A 135 -0.74 15.87 3.53
N TYR A 136 0.24 15.26 4.21
CA TYR A 136 0.31 15.32 5.67
C TYR A 136 0.91 16.61 6.23
N SER A 137 1.82 17.27 5.50
CA SER A 137 2.34 18.59 5.89
C SER A 137 1.26 19.67 5.86
N GLN A 138 0.39 19.67 4.84
CA GLN A 138 -0.70 20.66 4.72
C GLN A 138 -1.82 20.46 5.75
N LYS A 139 -1.98 19.25 6.27
CA LYS A 139 -3.01 18.91 7.25
C LYS A 139 -2.62 19.25 8.70
N SER A 140 -1.37 19.64 8.91
CA SER A 140 -0.79 20.01 10.22
C SER A 140 -0.67 21.52 10.41
N SER A 141 -1.22 22.32 9.48
CA SER A 141 -1.43 23.78 9.55
C SER A 141 -2.91 24.08 9.70
#